data_AF-A0A8K0ICP1-F1
#
_entry.id   AF-A0A8K0ICP1-F1
#
_cell.length_a   1.000
_cell.length_b   1.000
_cell.length_c   1.000
_cell.angle_alpha   90.00
_cell.angle_beta   90.00
_cell.angle_gamma   90.00
#
_symmetry.space_group_name_H-M   'P 1'
#
loop_
_entity.id
_entity.type
_entity.pdbx_description
1 polymer ?
#
loop_
_entity_poly.entity_id
_entity_poly.type
_entity_poly.pdbx_seq_one_letter_code
_entity_poly.pdbx_strand_id
1 'polypeptide(L)'
;MKGWLSSSSSTPLRDGTPSHGTAIRRFCAAQHVDQEQDQGEWDDAFFDIESWSSSRDSISPPCSWASYEETNFIDSVINTSLCDEVNEDATPVQDLPMYEVAHESLAKEVGNSLDYSGVPLVSSGLADMEARGINEGLELVHLLLACAEAVGCRDTRLAASTLHRIWTFANPCGDSLQRVSFCFAMGLKSRLSLLRNIGINGSLTGAVTNDGPLVTREEKMEGFRLLHQTTPYIAFGFMAANEAICQAARGKDYLHIIDLGMEHTLQWPSLVRTLVSRSEGPPKLLRITGILSSDLPDLQSSMKAIVDEANALGLPVEFRALEEAPSPSLPSIDQLEPREGEVVFVNSIMHLHKHVRENRGSLKAILTAIKKLNPALVTVVEQDANHNGPFFLARFLESLHYYSAIFDSLEASLPRGSAQRLKIEKCHFAEEIRNIVAHEGCDRIERHERADQWRRQLGRAGFQVVGLKSISQARMLLSVYGCEGYSLASEKGCLLLGWKGRPIMWASAWQSLLCPTIRDKQFRNKKRSQISPFLQSFFLYAIIFAFKIKLPDIENPDNGLVAEEEVPIGVTLRGTTEGRSWE
;
A
#
# COMPACT_ATOMS: atom_id res chain seq x y z
N MET A 1 -63.79 -10.57 8.98
CA MET A 1 -63.46 -10.09 10.34
C MET A 1 -61.94 -9.96 10.41
N LYS A 2 -61.41 -8.73 10.40
CA LYS A 2 -60.63 -8.09 11.49
C LYS A 2 -59.48 -8.96 12.01
N GLY A 3 -58.20 -8.59 12.07
CA GLY A 3 -57.33 -7.44 11.74
C GLY A 3 -55.89 -7.98 11.89
N TRP A 4 -54.76 -7.29 11.76
CA TRP A 4 -54.34 -5.95 12.14
C TRP A 4 -53.13 -5.58 11.27
N LEU A 5 -53.06 -4.31 10.86
CA LEU A 5 -51.88 -3.64 10.31
C LEU A 5 -51.19 -2.88 11.46
N SER A 6 -49.89 -3.07 11.65
CA SER A 6 -48.91 -2.01 11.95
C SER A 6 -47.55 -2.63 12.31
N SER A 7 -46.60 -2.63 11.37
CA SER A 7 -45.18 -2.84 11.67
C SER A 7 -44.56 -1.48 12.00
N SER A 8 -44.28 -1.24 13.28
CA SER A 8 -43.50 -0.12 13.74
C SER A 8 -42.02 -0.32 13.36
N SER A 9 -41.52 0.53 12.48
CA SER A 9 -40.09 0.71 12.23
C SER A 9 -39.44 1.32 13.47
N SER A 10 -38.67 0.53 14.20
CA SER A 10 -37.79 1.05 15.26
C SER A 10 -36.49 1.57 14.62
N THR A 11 -36.45 2.86 14.31
CA THR A 11 -35.19 3.60 14.16
C THR A 11 -34.45 3.61 15.51
N PRO A 12 -33.13 3.37 15.58
CA PRO A 12 -32.39 3.55 16.82
C PRO A 12 -32.42 5.03 17.19
N LEU A 13 -32.75 5.31 18.45
CA LEU A 13 -32.65 6.64 19.06
C LEU A 13 -31.21 7.13 18.94
N ARG A 14 -31.04 8.19 18.16
CA ARG A 14 -29.80 8.94 18.00
C ARG A 14 -29.51 9.61 19.34
N ASP A 15 -28.42 9.22 19.98
CA ASP A 15 -27.93 9.88 21.20
C ASP A 15 -27.42 11.26 20.79
N GLY A 16 -28.26 12.29 20.99
CA GLY A 16 -28.07 13.66 20.52
C GLY A 16 -27.05 14.44 21.34
N THR A 17 -25.85 13.90 21.50
CA THR A 17 -24.72 14.65 22.08
C THR A 17 -24.10 15.56 21.01
N PRO A 18 -23.77 16.82 21.34
CA PRO A 18 -22.98 17.71 20.50
C PRO A 18 -21.74 17.00 19.92
N SER A 19 -21.59 17.00 18.60
CA SER A 19 -20.47 16.34 17.92
C SER A 19 -19.44 17.38 17.46
N HIS A 20 -18.21 17.27 17.96
CA HIS A 20 -17.07 18.06 17.51
C HIS A 20 -16.66 17.69 16.07
N GLY A 21 -17.22 16.62 15.48
CA GLY A 21 -16.86 16.10 14.15
C GLY A 21 -17.10 17.07 12.98
N THR A 22 -17.83 18.17 13.20
CA THR A 22 -17.98 19.25 12.21
C THR A 22 -16.77 20.19 12.15
N ALA A 23 -15.94 20.26 13.21
CA ALA A 23 -14.80 21.17 13.31
C ALA A 23 -13.71 20.85 12.28
N ILE A 24 -13.31 19.58 12.15
CA ILE A 24 -12.34 19.17 11.13
C ILE A 24 -12.87 19.43 9.74
N ARG A 25 -14.13 19.08 9.44
CA ARG A 25 -14.71 19.34 8.12
C ARG A 25 -14.71 20.84 7.76
N ARG A 26 -15.00 21.72 8.73
CA ARG A 26 -14.94 23.17 8.51
C ARG A 26 -13.50 23.67 8.29
N PHE A 27 -12.56 23.16 9.07
CA PHE A 27 -11.15 23.47 8.90
C PHE A 27 -10.62 22.98 7.53
N CYS A 28 -10.93 21.74 7.15
CA CYS A 28 -10.54 21.15 5.88
C CYS A 28 -11.20 21.85 4.68
N ALA A 29 -12.48 22.23 4.76
CA ALA A 29 -13.16 22.94 3.68
C ALA A 29 -12.51 24.30 3.40
N ALA A 30 -12.01 25.00 4.43
CA ALA A 30 -11.26 26.23 4.25
C ALA A 30 -9.92 25.98 3.53
N GLN A 31 -9.19 24.92 3.91
CA GLN A 31 -7.90 24.60 3.29
C GLN A 31 -7.99 23.97 1.89
N HIS A 32 -9.06 23.24 1.56
CA HIS A 32 -9.23 22.66 0.21
C HIS A 32 -9.42 23.76 -0.85
N VAL A 33 -10.02 24.89 -0.46
CA VAL A 33 -10.12 26.09 -1.32
C VAL A 33 -8.74 26.69 -1.56
N ASP A 34 -7.88 26.74 -0.53
CA ASP A 34 -6.52 27.27 -0.64
C ASP A 34 -5.58 26.32 -1.43
N GLN A 35 -5.71 25.00 -1.26
CA GLN A 35 -4.90 24.00 -1.97
C GLN A 35 -5.25 23.85 -3.47
N GLU A 36 -6.51 24.05 -3.86
CA GLU A 36 -6.91 24.09 -5.27
C GLU A 36 -6.39 25.35 -5.98
N GLN A 37 -6.20 26.45 -5.26
CA GLN A 37 -5.55 27.66 -5.78
C GLN A 37 -4.04 27.46 -5.94
N ASP A 38 -3.36 26.86 -4.95
CA ASP A 38 -1.92 26.57 -5.05
C ASP A 38 -1.62 25.49 -6.11
N GLN A 39 -2.41 24.42 -6.25
CA GLN A 39 -2.13 23.38 -7.26
C GLN A 39 -2.24 23.88 -8.70
N GLY A 40 -3.02 24.93 -8.97
CA GLY A 40 -3.11 25.55 -10.29
C GLY A 40 -1.83 26.26 -10.75
N GLU A 41 -1.00 26.77 -9.82
CA GLU A 41 0.23 27.48 -10.18
C GLU A 41 1.43 26.55 -10.40
N TRP A 42 1.44 25.37 -9.77
CA TRP A 42 2.53 24.40 -9.91
C TRP A 42 2.41 23.50 -11.15
N ASP A 43 1.20 23.32 -11.68
CA ASP A 43 0.96 22.54 -12.89
C ASP A 43 1.37 23.29 -14.17
N ASP A 44 1.27 24.63 -14.19
CA ASP A 44 1.71 25.46 -15.33
C ASP A 44 3.24 25.62 -15.38
N ALA A 45 3.93 25.63 -14.23
CA ALA A 45 5.39 25.76 -14.18
C ALA A 45 6.14 24.49 -14.68
N PHE A 46 5.47 23.34 -14.74
CA PHE A 46 6.09 22.08 -15.18
C PHE A 46 5.91 21.79 -16.69
N PHE A 47 5.15 22.62 -17.42
CA PHE A 47 4.90 22.45 -18.86
C PHE A 47 5.82 23.27 -19.78
N ASP A 48 6.61 24.23 -19.26
CA ASP A 48 7.40 25.18 -20.07
C ASP A 48 8.94 24.99 -20.04
N ILE A 49 9.44 23.83 -19.64
CA ILE A 49 10.88 23.49 -19.76
C ILE A 49 11.08 22.42 -20.84
N GLU A 50 10.75 22.77 -22.09
CA GLU A 50 11.28 22.09 -23.28
C GLU A 50 11.23 23.01 -24.52
N SER A 51 11.74 24.24 -24.41
CA SER A 51 12.07 25.05 -25.58
C SER A 51 12.99 26.20 -25.21
N TRP A 52 14.30 26.03 -25.45
CA TRP A 52 15.16 26.99 -26.15
C TRP A 52 16.64 26.71 -25.88
N SER A 53 17.36 26.43 -26.96
CA SER A 53 18.81 26.49 -27.04
C SER A 53 19.24 27.73 -27.83
N SER A 54 20.31 28.35 -27.33
CA SER A 54 21.19 29.36 -27.95
C SER A 54 20.69 30.81 -28.06
N SER A 55 21.32 31.73 -27.31
CA SER A 55 22.31 32.68 -27.85
C SER A 55 22.80 33.67 -26.76
N ARG A 56 24.01 34.18 -26.98
CA ARG A 56 24.88 34.93 -26.04
C ARG A 56 24.59 36.44 -25.97
N ASP A 57 25.14 37.02 -24.89
CA ASP A 57 25.67 38.39 -24.68
C ASP A 57 24.72 39.59 -24.54
N SER A 58 24.68 40.17 -23.32
CA SER A 58 25.06 41.58 -23.06
C SER A 58 24.94 41.95 -21.57
N ILE A 59 25.71 42.97 -21.18
CA ILE A 59 26.24 43.30 -19.84
C ILE A 59 25.51 44.52 -19.21
N SER A 60 25.32 44.48 -17.87
CA SER A 60 25.19 45.57 -16.85
C SER A 60 23.82 46.25 -16.54
N PRO A 61 23.60 46.82 -15.31
CA PRO A 61 23.76 46.26 -13.95
C PRO A 61 22.58 46.72 -12.99
N PRO A 62 22.67 46.80 -11.63
CA PRO A 62 21.87 45.97 -10.72
C PRO A 62 20.85 46.74 -9.84
N CYS A 63 19.76 46.07 -9.44
CA CYS A 63 18.96 46.48 -8.27
C CYS A 63 18.72 45.29 -7.32
N SER A 64 19.59 45.23 -6.29
CA SER A 64 19.28 44.97 -4.88
C SER A 64 18.16 43.97 -4.56
N TRP A 65 18.53 42.71 -4.25
CA TRP A 65 17.95 41.93 -3.14
C TRP A 65 19.08 41.20 -2.41
N ALA A 66 19.21 41.50 -1.12
CA ALA A 66 20.13 40.85 -0.21
C ALA A 66 19.37 39.83 0.65
N SER A 67 20.09 38.73 0.94
CA SER A 67 19.87 37.71 1.98
C SER A 67 18.60 36.85 1.87
N TYR A 68 18.77 35.59 1.49
CA TYR A 68 18.36 34.40 2.27
C TYR A 68 18.92 33.14 1.58
N GLU A 69 20.22 32.89 1.74
CA GLU A 69 20.82 31.57 1.56
C GLU A 69 21.47 31.19 2.89
N GLU A 70 20.73 30.53 3.78
CA GLU A 70 21.27 29.72 4.88
C GLU A 70 20.15 28.97 5.63
N THR A 71 19.51 27.98 4.99
CA THR A 71 18.71 26.95 5.71
C THR A 71 18.79 25.55 5.08
N ASN A 72 19.67 25.31 4.10
CA ASN A 72 19.79 24.02 3.41
C ASN A 72 20.66 22.96 4.14
N PHE A 73 20.91 23.10 5.45
CA PHE A 73 21.82 22.21 6.19
C PHE A 73 21.18 21.45 7.37
N ILE A 74 19.96 21.76 7.78
CA ILE A 74 19.40 21.22 9.04
C ILE A 74 18.62 19.89 8.85
N ASP A 75 18.20 19.56 7.64
CA ASP A 75 17.45 18.30 7.38
C ASP A 75 18.33 17.13 6.90
N SER A 76 19.62 17.36 6.58
CA SER A 76 20.49 16.27 6.10
C SER A 76 21.03 15.37 7.22
N VAL A 77 20.94 15.80 8.49
CA VAL A 77 21.55 15.09 9.63
C VAL A 77 20.76 13.84 10.04
N ILE A 78 19.49 13.69 9.61
CA ILE A 78 18.69 12.49 9.88
C ILE A 78 18.97 11.36 8.86
N ASN A 79 19.60 11.67 7.71
CA ASN A 79 19.71 10.73 6.58
C ASN A 79 20.90 9.77 6.61
N THR A 80 21.62 9.64 7.73
CA THR A 80 22.78 8.74 7.79
C THR A 80 22.77 7.89 9.05
N SER A 81 22.38 6.62 8.92
CA SER A 81 22.78 5.59 9.88
C SER A 81 23.05 4.27 9.16
N LEU A 82 24.32 3.85 9.20
CA LEU A 82 24.78 2.49 8.94
C LEU A 82 24.59 1.69 10.24
N CYS A 83 24.03 0.50 10.13
CA CYS A 83 23.86 -0.44 11.24
C CYS A 83 25.21 -1.09 11.58
N ASP A 84 25.60 -1.17 12.86
CA ASP A 84 26.49 -2.21 13.42
C ASP A 84 26.50 -2.21 14.98
N GLU A 85 27.02 -3.31 15.53
CA GLU A 85 26.75 -4.05 16.79
C GLU A 85 27.06 -3.37 18.16
N VAL A 86 26.39 -3.84 19.22
CA VAL A 86 26.35 -3.29 20.60
C VAL A 86 27.19 -4.12 21.59
N ASN A 87 27.85 -3.46 22.54
CA ASN A 87 28.41 -4.06 23.76
C ASN A 87 27.92 -3.31 25.01
N GLU A 88 27.64 -4.06 26.09
CA GLU A 88 26.85 -3.67 27.27
C GLU A 88 27.65 -2.93 28.35
N ASP A 89 27.06 -1.86 28.91
CA ASP A 89 26.90 -1.63 30.37
C ASP A 89 26.50 -0.17 30.65
N ALA A 90 25.27 0.05 31.16
CA ALA A 90 24.94 1.21 32.01
C ALA A 90 23.58 1.05 32.72
N THR A 91 23.52 1.54 33.95
CA THR A 91 22.44 1.42 34.95
C THR A 91 21.28 2.42 34.78
N PRO A 92 20.08 2.15 35.34
CA PRO A 92 18.85 2.89 35.01
C PRO A 92 18.58 4.12 35.90
N VAL A 93 17.87 5.11 35.35
CA VAL A 93 17.31 6.28 36.06
C VAL A 93 15.78 6.26 35.96
N GLN A 94 15.12 6.64 37.06
CA GLN A 94 13.73 6.36 37.45
C GLN A 94 12.61 6.96 36.56
N ASP A 95 11.57 6.13 36.37
CA ASP A 95 10.34 6.37 35.60
C ASP A 95 9.33 7.33 36.26
N LEU A 96 8.50 7.96 35.40
CA LEU A 96 7.24 8.64 35.76
C LEU A 96 6.05 7.71 35.45
N PRO A 97 5.20 7.32 36.41
CA PRO A 97 4.14 6.35 36.19
C PRO A 97 2.85 7.05 35.76
N MET A 98 2.34 6.75 34.56
CA MET A 98 0.94 7.05 34.21
C MET A 98 0.46 6.16 33.05
N TYR A 99 0.45 4.84 33.27
CA TYR A 99 -0.16 3.88 32.34
C TYR A 99 -1.03 2.84 33.04
N GLU A 100 -0.84 2.55 34.33
CA GLU A 100 -1.57 1.46 35.00
C GLU A 100 -3.00 1.81 35.46
N VAL A 101 -3.31 3.09 35.74
CA VAL A 101 -4.58 3.44 36.41
C VAL A 101 -5.81 3.33 35.49
N ALA A 102 -5.64 3.44 34.17
CA ALA A 102 -6.78 3.41 33.24
C ALA A 102 -7.28 1.99 32.92
N HIS A 103 -6.48 0.95 33.18
CA HIS A 103 -6.77 -0.41 32.71
C HIS A 103 -7.59 -1.26 33.71
N GLU A 104 -7.54 -0.96 35.01
CA GLU A 104 -8.25 -1.76 36.04
C GLU A 104 -9.65 -1.23 36.42
N SER A 105 -9.93 0.06 36.23
CA SER A 105 -11.22 0.65 36.65
C SER A 105 -12.35 0.45 35.63
N LEU A 106 -12.06 0.18 34.36
CA LEU A 106 -13.09 0.07 33.32
C LEU A 106 -13.84 -1.27 33.26
N ALA A 107 -13.33 -2.31 33.94
CA ALA A 107 -13.94 -3.65 33.92
C ALA A 107 -14.94 -3.91 35.05
N LYS A 108 -15.12 -2.98 36.01
CA LYS A 108 -15.94 -3.21 37.22
C LYS A 108 -17.26 -2.42 37.30
N GLU A 109 -17.55 -1.48 36.41
CA GLU A 109 -18.76 -0.64 36.50
C GLU A 109 -19.72 -0.79 35.31
N VAL A 110 -19.97 -2.03 34.86
CA VAL A 110 -21.14 -2.34 34.03
C VAL A 110 -22.01 -3.34 34.78
N GLY A 111 -22.74 -2.82 35.76
CA GLY A 111 -23.64 -3.62 36.57
C GLY A 111 -24.30 -2.79 37.66
N ASN A 112 -25.24 -1.92 37.28
CA ASN A 112 -26.51 -1.77 37.99
C ASN A 112 -27.45 -0.80 37.27
N SER A 113 -28.70 -1.24 37.14
CA SER A 113 -29.82 -0.44 36.64
C SER A 113 -30.12 0.73 37.56
N LEU A 114 -30.32 1.92 37.01
CA LEU A 114 -30.97 3.02 37.73
C LEU A 114 -32.11 3.60 36.88
N ASP A 115 -33.24 3.65 37.57
CA ASP A 115 -34.58 4.05 37.17
C ASP A 115 -34.64 5.57 36.87
N TYR A 116 -35.25 5.97 35.74
CA TYR A 116 -35.36 7.37 35.36
C TYR A 116 -36.81 7.83 35.51
N SER A 117 -37.11 8.56 36.59
CA SER A 117 -38.32 9.37 36.66
C SER A 117 -38.00 10.79 37.09
N GLY A 118 -38.33 11.74 36.20
CA GLY A 118 -38.60 13.14 36.53
C GLY A 118 -37.44 14.12 36.43
N VAL A 119 -37.22 14.73 35.25
CA VAL A 119 -36.60 16.07 35.15
C VAL A 119 -37.32 16.89 34.06
N PRO A 120 -37.66 18.17 34.28
CA PRO A 120 -38.40 18.99 33.32
C PRO A 120 -37.53 19.42 32.13
N LEU A 121 -38.13 19.42 30.94
CA LEU A 121 -37.53 19.81 29.66
C LEU A 121 -37.30 21.34 29.60
N VAL A 122 -36.04 21.78 29.65
CA VAL A 122 -35.63 23.16 29.30
C VAL A 122 -35.15 23.16 27.84
N SER A 123 -35.97 23.71 26.95
CA SER A 123 -35.80 23.66 25.49
C SER A 123 -34.74 24.62 24.91
N SER A 124 -33.84 25.20 25.71
CA SER A 124 -32.84 26.18 25.24
C SER A 124 -31.36 25.73 25.30
N GLY A 125 -31.08 24.49 25.73
CA GLY A 125 -29.70 24.05 25.99
C GLY A 125 -28.95 23.40 24.82
N LEU A 126 -29.64 22.88 23.80
CA LEU A 126 -29.02 22.05 22.76
C LEU A 126 -28.12 22.86 21.80
N ALA A 127 -28.57 24.03 21.36
CA ALA A 127 -27.81 24.88 20.43
C ALA A 127 -26.54 25.47 21.06
N ASP A 128 -26.60 25.88 22.33
CA ASP A 128 -25.44 26.39 23.08
C ASP A 128 -24.43 25.28 23.37
N MET A 129 -24.90 24.06 23.66
CA MET A 129 -24.04 22.89 23.84
C MET A 129 -23.38 22.45 22.52
N GLU A 130 -24.11 22.52 21.39
CA GLU A 130 -23.55 22.31 20.04
C GLU A 130 -22.48 23.34 19.69
N ALA A 131 -22.72 24.63 19.96
CA ALA A 131 -21.75 25.69 19.72
C ALA A 131 -20.49 25.52 20.58
N ARG A 132 -20.63 25.12 21.85
CA ARG A 132 -19.51 24.83 22.76
C ARG A 132 -18.66 23.67 22.26
N GLY A 133 -19.27 22.54 21.90
CA GLY A 133 -18.54 21.39 21.34
C GLY A 133 -17.83 21.72 20.02
N ILE A 134 -18.43 22.57 19.17
CA ILE A 134 -17.75 23.03 17.95
C ILE A 134 -16.49 23.86 18.28
N ASN A 135 -16.57 24.76 19.26
CA ASN A 135 -15.45 25.61 19.65
C ASN A 135 -14.32 24.80 20.32
N GLU A 136 -14.67 23.88 21.22
CA GLU A 136 -13.72 22.94 21.84
C GLU A 136 -13.03 22.07 20.77
N GLY A 137 -13.76 21.70 19.72
CA GLY A 137 -13.24 20.90 18.62
C GLY A 137 -12.26 21.67 17.75
N LEU A 138 -12.57 22.93 17.45
CA LEU A 138 -11.65 23.82 16.74
C LEU A 138 -10.40 24.09 17.58
N GLU A 139 -10.53 24.33 18.88
CA GLU A 139 -9.38 24.48 19.79
C GLU A 139 -8.50 23.23 19.76
N LEU A 140 -9.09 22.04 19.83
CA LEU A 140 -8.34 20.78 19.77
C LEU A 140 -7.55 20.62 18.47
N VAL A 141 -8.13 20.98 17.31
CA VAL A 141 -7.42 20.98 16.02
C VAL A 141 -6.27 21.99 16.04
N HIS A 142 -6.49 23.21 16.52
CA HIS A 142 -5.42 24.22 16.63
C HIS A 142 -4.29 23.77 17.55
N LEU A 143 -4.61 23.12 18.68
CA LEU A 143 -3.62 22.57 19.59
C LEU A 143 -2.79 21.46 18.95
N LEU A 144 -3.42 20.54 18.20
CA LEU A 144 -2.71 19.49 17.48
C LEU A 144 -1.71 20.08 16.47
N LEU A 145 -2.14 21.07 15.68
CA LEU A 145 -1.30 21.72 14.68
C LEU A 145 -0.14 22.49 15.32
N ALA A 146 -0.43 23.31 16.34
CA ALA A 146 0.59 24.04 17.09
C ALA A 146 1.59 23.10 17.77
N CYS A 147 1.13 21.95 18.27
CA CYS A 147 2.02 20.94 18.84
C CYS A 147 2.89 20.29 17.77
N ALA A 148 2.34 19.93 16.62
CA ALA A 148 3.10 19.36 15.52
C ALA A 148 4.15 20.35 14.99
N GLU A 149 3.80 21.62 14.87
CA GLU A 149 4.74 22.68 14.50
C GLU A 149 5.87 22.82 15.52
N ALA A 150 5.54 22.91 16.82
CA ALA A 150 6.54 22.98 17.88
C ALA A 150 7.49 21.75 17.88
N VAL A 151 6.96 20.56 17.66
CA VAL A 151 7.76 19.32 17.52
C VAL A 151 8.64 19.39 16.26
N GLY A 152 8.12 19.87 15.14
CA GLY A 152 8.87 20.06 13.90
C GLY A 152 10.03 21.06 14.05
N CYS A 153 9.80 22.17 14.76
CA CYS A 153 10.82 23.17 15.10
C CYS A 153 11.76 22.74 16.23
N ARG A 154 11.59 21.54 16.78
CA ARG A 154 12.34 21.02 17.94
C ARG A 154 12.21 21.88 19.21
N ASP A 155 11.16 22.69 19.32
CA ASP A 155 10.81 23.38 20.57
C ASP A 155 10.13 22.39 21.52
N THR A 156 10.96 21.60 22.19
CA THR A 156 10.52 20.54 23.10
C THR A 156 9.70 21.06 24.29
N ARG A 157 9.92 22.32 24.71
CA ARG A 157 9.20 22.94 25.84
C ARG A 157 7.80 23.35 25.42
N LEU A 158 7.68 24.06 24.30
CA LEU A 158 6.38 24.44 23.75
C LEU A 158 5.58 23.18 23.40
N ALA A 159 6.19 22.20 22.72
CA ALA A 159 5.56 20.93 22.39
C ALA A 159 5.02 20.20 23.64
N ALA A 160 5.81 20.08 24.70
CA ALA A 160 5.36 19.45 25.94
C ALA A 160 4.19 20.20 26.59
N SER A 161 4.23 21.53 26.61
CA SER A 161 3.15 22.36 27.17
C SER A 161 1.85 22.26 26.36
N THR A 162 1.95 22.24 25.02
CA THR A 162 0.80 22.09 24.13
C THR A 162 0.22 20.68 24.21
N LEU A 163 1.07 19.64 24.30
CA LEU A 163 0.62 18.26 24.58
C LEU A 163 -0.21 18.19 25.87
N HIS A 164 0.25 18.85 26.94
CA HIS A 164 -0.50 18.85 28.21
C HIS A 164 -1.91 19.44 28.04
N ARG A 165 -2.05 20.50 27.23
CA ARG A 165 -3.36 21.07 26.88
C ARG A 165 -4.18 20.13 26.00
N ILE A 166 -3.59 19.43 25.05
CA ILE A 166 -4.33 18.46 24.21
C ILE A 166 -4.98 17.38 25.09
N TRP A 167 -4.28 16.90 26.11
CA TRP A 167 -4.80 15.87 27.02
C TRP A 167 -6.02 16.31 27.84
N THR A 168 -6.31 17.61 27.97
CA THR A 168 -7.53 18.08 28.64
C THR A 168 -8.77 17.98 27.77
N PHE A 169 -8.61 17.84 26.45
CA PHE A 169 -9.70 17.77 25.46
C PHE A 169 -9.80 16.41 24.77
N ALA A 170 -8.67 15.72 24.55
CA ALA A 170 -8.62 14.42 23.91
C ALA A 170 -9.14 13.31 24.85
N ASN A 171 -10.00 12.45 24.33
CA ASN A 171 -10.64 11.37 25.09
C ASN A 171 -10.81 10.13 24.20
N PRO A 172 -10.23 8.96 24.56
CA PRO A 172 -10.34 7.73 23.77
C PRO A 172 -11.75 7.12 23.74
N CYS A 173 -12.64 7.55 24.64
CA CYS A 173 -14.05 7.17 24.69
C CYS A 173 -14.98 8.32 24.25
N GLY A 174 -14.43 9.47 23.89
CA GLY A 174 -15.17 10.66 23.45
C GLY A 174 -15.74 10.51 22.05
N ASP A 175 -16.04 11.63 21.39
CA ASP A 175 -16.45 11.61 19.98
C ASP A 175 -15.29 11.37 19.00
N SER A 176 -15.61 11.26 17.70
CA SER A 176 -14.61 10.93 16.66
C SER A 176 -13.39 11.85 16.69
N LEU A 177 -13.59 13.15 16.95
CA LEU A 177 -12.50 14.13 16.96
C LEU A 177 -11.61 13.92 18.20
N GLN A 178 -12.22 13.75 19.37
CA GLN A 178 -11.47 13.52 20.60
C GLN A 178 -10.64 12.23 20.53
N ARG A 179 -11.18 11.18 19.91
CA ARG A 179 -10.50 9.89 19.74
C ARG A 179 -9.35 9.95 18.74
N VAL A 180 -9.55 10.53 17.56
CA VAL A 180 -8.44 10.68 16.60
C VAL A 180 -7.35 11.59 17.18
N SER A 181 -7.73 12.67 17.86
CA SER A 181 -6.78 13.57 18.51
C SER A 181 -5.96 12.86 19.60
N PHE A 182 -6.57 11.94 20.35
CA PHE A 182 -5.86 11.11 21.31
C PHE A 182 -4.76 10.26 20.64
N CYS A 183 -5.06 9.61 19.51
CA CYS A 183 -4.07 8.84 18.75
C CYS A 183 -2.92 9.72 18.22
N PHE A 184 -3.24 10.89 17.69
CA PHE A 184 -2.22 11.84 17.20
C PHE A 184 -1.36 12.41 18.34
N ALA A 185 -1.96 12.72 19.48
CA ALA A 185 -1.24 13.16 20.67
C ALA A 185 -0.28 12.08 21.20
N MET A 186 -0.66 10.79 21.14
CA MET A 186 0.24 9.67 21.43
C MET A 186 1.41 9.63 20.45
N GLY A 187 1.16 9.75 19.15
CA GLY A 187 2.22 9.83 18.13
C GLY A 187 3.19 11.00 18.34
N LEU A 188 2.66 12.19 18.65
CA LEU A 188 3.47 13.38 18.95
C LEU A 188 4.30 13.21 20.23
N LYS A 189 3.73 12.59 21.27
CA LYS A 189 4.44 12.25 22.50
C LYS A 189 5.61 11.30 22.20
N SER A 190 5.38 10.25 21.41
CA SER A 190 6.44 9.32 21.00
C SER A 190 7.53 10.03 20.19
N ARG A 191 7.16 10.88 19.21
CA ARG A 191 8.13 11.68 18.45
C ARG A 191 8.98 12.57 19.37
N LEU A 192 8.34 13.26 20.31
CA LEU A 192 9.02 14.15 21.25
C LEU A 192 10.01 13.38 22.14
N SER A 193 9.66 12.18 22.59
CA SER A 193 10.58 11.30 23.33
C SER A 193 11.80 10.91 22.48
N LEU A 194 11.59 10.54 21.21
CA LEU A 194 12.69 10.21 20.28
C LEU A 194 13.63 11.39 20.08
N LEU A 195 13.10 12.61 19.90
CA LEU A 195 13.91 13.83 19.74
C LEU A 195 14.77 14.16 20.98
N ARG A 196 14.29 13.82 22.19
CA ARG A 196 15.02 14.05 23.44
C ARG A 196 16.16 13.05 23.66
N ASN A 197 16.11 11.90 23.00
CA ASN A 197 17.10 10.84 23.09
C ASN A 197 18.18 10.92 21.98
N ILE A 198 18.16 11.98 21.17
CA ILE A 198 19.25 12.28 20.24
C ILE A 198 20.37 12.93 21.04
N GLY A 199 21.52 12.24 21.16
CA GLY A 199 22.69 12.77 21.86
C GLY A 199 23.30 13.98 21.16
N ILE A 200 24.15 14.72 21.87
CA ILE A 200 24.83 15.96 21.39
C ILE A 200 25.64 15.75 20.10
N ASN A 201 26.02 14.50 19.78
CA ASN A 201 26.82 14.15 18.60
C ASN A 201 25.98 13.71 17.38
N GLY A 202 24.65 13.88 17.40
CA GLY A 202 23.77 13.46 16.30
C GLY A 202 23.60 11.93 16.18
N SER A 203 24.28 11.16 17.02
CA SER A 203 24.03 9.72 17.18
C SER A 203 22.87 9.50 18.14
N LEU A 204 21.93 8.64 17.74
CA LEU A 204 20.92 8.08 18.64
C LEU A 204 21.68 7.38 19.77
N THR A 205 21.67 7.96 20.98
CA THR A 205 22.24 7.23 22.12
C THR A 205 21.42 5.96 22.25
N GLY A 206 22.09 4.81 22.29
CA GLY A 206 21.51 3.46 22.38
C GLY A 206 20.73 3.18 23.67
N ALA A 207 20.02 4.17 24.20
CA ALA A 207 18.76 3.89 24.86
C ALA A 207 17.83 3.35 23.77
N VAL A 208 17.89 2.02 23.59
CA VAL A 208 16.75 1.24 23.15
C VAL A 208 15.59 1.75 23.99
N THR A 209 14.79 2.65 23.42
CA THR A 209 13.55 3.01 24.07
C THR A 209 12.82 1.68 24.21
N ASN A 210 12.47 1.29 25.45
CA ASN A 210 11.52 0.23 25.77
C ASN A 210 10.12 0.49 25.18
N ASP A 211 10.06 1.14 24.03
CA ASP A 211 8.89 1.49 23.25
C ASP A 211 8.81 0.46 22.11
N GLY A 212 8.91 -0.83 22.50
CA GLY A 212 8.41 -1.92 21.68
C GLY A 212 6.95 -1.64 21.29
N PRO A 213 6.40 -2.37 20.30
CA PRO A 213 5.04 -2.13 19.85
C PRO A 213 4.09 -2.09 21.06
N LEU A 214 3.30 -1.02 21.17
CA LEU A 214 2.42 -0.77 22.32
C LEU A 214 1.34 -1.84 22.47
N VAL A 215 1.13 -2.58 21.40
CA VAL A 215 0.17 -3.66 21.25
C VAL A 215 0.91 -4.90 20.74
N THR A 216 0.50 -6.06 21.20
CA THR A 216 1.09 -7.30 20.68
C THR A 216 0.66 -7.52 19.23
N ARG A 217 1.38 -8.39 18.52
CA ARG A 217 1.02 -8.78 17.16
C ARG A 217 -0.39 -9.37 17.10
N GLU A 218 -0.78 -10.14 18.11
CA GLU A 218 -2.09 -10.77 18.24
C GLU A 218 -3.19 -9.71 18.41
N GLU A 219 -2.93 -8.67 19.21
CA GLU A 219 -3.86 -7.54 19.37
C GLU A 219 -4.02 -6.74 18.08
N LYS A 220 -2.92 -6.49 17.34
CA LYS A 220 -2.97 -5.82 16.04
C LYS A 220 -3.78 -6.65 15.02
N MET A 221 -3.55 -7.96 14.98
CA MET A 221 -4.28 -8.88 14.12
C MET A 221 -5.76 -8.95 14.47
N GLU A 222 -6.09 -8.92 15.76
CA GLU A 222 -7.48 -8.86 16.22
C GLU A 222 -8.16 -7.55 15.81
N GLY A 223 -7.49 -6.41 15.96
CA GLY A 223 -7.95 -5.12 15.45
C GLY A 223 -8.25 -5.16 13.95
N PHE A 224 -7.35 -5.77 13.16
CA PHE A 224 -7.55 -5.95 11.72
C PHE A 224 -8.75 -6.84 11.38
N ARG A 225 -8.93 -7.98 12.07
CA ARG A 225 -10.08 -8.86 11.87
C ARG A 225 -11.40 -8.14 12.17
N LEU A 226 -11.44 -7.38 13.26
CA LEU A 226 -12.61 -6.57 13.63
C LEU A 226 -12.87 -5.48 12.59
N LEU A 227 -11.83 -4.85 12.05
CA LEU A 227 -11.96 -3.87 10.98
C LEU A 227 -12.62 -4.48 9.73
N HIS A 228 -12.17 -5.68 9.32
CA HIS A 228 -12.78 -6.41 8.20
C HIS A 228 -14.25 -6.77 8.45
N GLN A 229 -14.61 -7.13 9.69
CA GLN A 229 -15.98 -7.49 10.04
C GLN A 229 -16.94 -6.30 10.11
N THR A 230 -16.44 -5.13 10.52
CA THR A 230 -17.28 -3.98 10.86
C THR A 230 -17.28 -2.87 9.80
N THR A 231 -16.29 -2.86 8.91
CA THR A 231 -16.13 -1.83 7.87
C THR A 231 -15.90 -2.46 6.50
N PRO A 232 -16.22 -1.74 5.40
CA PRO A 232 -16.03 -2.27 4.05
C PRO A 232 -14.58 -2.23 3.57
N TYR A 233 -13.64 -1.59 4.28
CA TYR A 233 -12.30 -1.28 3.75
C TYR A 233 -11.55 -2.51 3.26
N ILE A 234 -11.45 -3.52 4.12
CA ILE A 234 -10.70 -4.74 3.83
C ILE A 234 -11.48 -5.64 2.87
N ALA A 235 -12.79 -5.79 3.09
CA ALA A 235 -13.65 -6.63 2.24
C ALA A 235 -13.73 -6.09 0.80
N PHE A 236 -13.71 -4.76 0.61
CA PHE A 236 -13.64 -4.10 -0.68
C PHE A 236 -12.37 -4.50 -1.43
N GLY A 237 -11.22 -4.45 -0.77
CA GLY A 237 -9.93 -4.86 -1.32
C GLY A 237 -9.93 -6.31 -1.78
N PHE A 238 -10.33 -7.22 -0.89
CA PHE A 238 -10.41 -8.65 -1.20
C PHE A 238 -11.36 -8.95 -2.35
N MET A 239 -12.55 -8.34 -2.34
CA MET A 239 -13.54 -8.52 -3.40
C MET A 239 -12.98 -8.04 -4.75
N ALA A 240 -12.37 -6.85 -4.80
CA ALA A 240 -11.83 -6.29 -6.03
C ALA A 240 -10.70 -7.16 -6.59
N ALA A 241 -9.77 -7.61 -5.73
CA ALA A 241 -8.67 -8.49 -6.13
C ALA A 241 -9.18 -9.86 -6.59
N ASN A 242 -10.07 -10.49 -5.83
CA ASN A 242 -10.61 -11.81 -6.16
C ASN A 242 -11.40 -11.80 -7.46
N GLU A 243 -12.22 -10.78 -7.71
CA GLU A 243 -12.96 -10.65 -8.97
C GLU A 243 -12.00 -10.50 -10.16
N ALA A 244 -10.91 -9.73 -10.01
CA ALA A 244 -9.90 -9.57 -11.06
C ALA A 244 -9.16 -10.89 -11.34
N ILE A 245 -8.74 -11.60 -10.28
CA ILE A 245 -8.09 -12.92 -10.39
C ILE A 245 -9.03 -13.92 -11.05
N CYS A 246 -10.29 -14.03 -10.60
CA CYS A 246 -11.29 -14.93 -11.17
C CYS A 246 -11.55 -14.64 -12.65
N GLN A 247 -11.62 -13.37 -13.05
CA GLN A 247 -11.76 -13.00 -14.45
C GLN A 247 -10.56 -13.45 -15.29
N ALA A 248 -9.34 -13.25 -14.80
CA ALA A 248 -8.13 -13.66 -15.50
C ALA A 248 -7.87 -15.18 -15.46
N ALA A 249 -8.46 -15.89 -14.49
CA ALA A 249 -8.38 -17.35 -14.34
C ALA A 249 -9.41 -18.12 -15.20
N ARG A 250 -10.33 -17.44 -15.90
CA ARG A 250 -11.34 -18.10 -16.75
C ARG A 250 -10.70 -19.03 -17.79
N GLY A 251 -11.27 -20.24 -17.91
CA GLY A 251 -10.74 -21.30 -18.77
C GLY A 251 -9.35 -21.82 -18.42
N LYS A 252 -8.81 -21.51 -17.22
CA LYS A 252 -7.51 -22.03 -16.74
C LYS A 252 -7.72 -23.10 -15.68
N ASP A 253 -6.91 -24.16 -15.77
CA ASP A 253 -7.00 -25.36 -14.91
C ASP A 253 -5.99 -25.36 -13.76
N TYR A 254 -4.80 -24.78 -13.95
CA TYR A 254 -3.71 -24.80 -12.99
C TYR A 254 -3.37 -23.38 -12.60
N LEU A 255 -3.73 -22.99 -11.37
CA LEU A 255 -3.59 -21.63 -10.87
C LEU A 255 -2.53 -21.59 -9.79
N HIS A 256 -1.67 -20.58 -9.81
CA HIS A 256 -0.72 -20.31 -8.73
C HIS A 256 -0.83 -18.86 -8.29
N ILE A 257 -1.20 -18.63 -7.04
CA ILE A 257 -1.31 -17.31 -6.43
C ILE A 257 -0.12 -17.11 -5.49
N ILE A 258 0.62 -16.03 -5.67
CA ILE A 258 1.67 -15.58 -4.77
C ILE A 258 1.13 -14.37 -4.01
N ASP A 259 0.95 -14.50 -2.70
CA ASP A 259 0.44 -13.45 -1.83
C ASP A 259 1.58 -12.77 -1.07
N LEU A 260 1.77 -11.47 -1.32
CA LEU A 260 2.84 -10.69 -0.73
C LEU A 260 2.41 -10.12 0.62
N GLY A 261 3.18 -10.40 1.68
CA GLY A 261 2.89 -9.89 3.02
C GLY A 261 1.71 -10.59 3.68
N MET A 262 1.59 -11.89 3.48
CA MET A 262 0.44 -12.66 3.96
C MET A 262 0.49 -12.82 5.49
N GLU A 263 -0.33 -12.07 6.21
CA GLU A 263 -0.42 -12.14 7.68
C GLU A 263 -1.69 -12.84 8.20
N HIS A 264 -2.67 -13.09 7.32
CA HIS A 264 -3.95 -13.73 7.64
C HIS A 264 -4.53 -14.50 6.44
N THR A 265 -5.62 -15.23 6.65
CA THR A 265 -6.26 -16.06 5.59
C THR A 265 -7.62 -15.53 5.09
N LEU A 266 -8.04 -14.34 5.52
CA LEU A 266 -9.41 -13.82 5.34
C LEU A 266 -9.88 -13.70 3.87
N GLN A 267 -8.98 -13.46 2.92
CA GLN A 267 -9.31 -13.30 1.50
C GLN A 267 -9.74 -14.62 0.84
N TRP A 268 -9.06 -15.72 1.18
CA TRP A 268 -9.07 -16.96 0.41
C TRP A 268 -10.37 -17.76 0.44
N PRO A 269 -11.13 -17.84 1.54
CA PRO A 269 -12.40 -18.57 1.55
C PRO A 269 -13.38 -18.10 0.47
N SER A 270 -13.47 -16.78 0.25
CA SER A 270 -14.35 -16.22 -0.79
C SER A 270 -13.87 -16.54 -2.21
N LEU A 271 -12.56 -16.52 -2.44
CA LEU A 271 -11.97 -16.89 -3.72
C LEU A 271 -12.20 -18.36 -4.04
N VAL A 272 -11.93 -19.26 -3.08
CA VAL A 272 -12.14 -20.71 -3.22
C VAL A 272 -13.57 -21.02 -3.63
N ARG A 273 -14.56 -20.46 -2.91
CA ARG A 273 -15.99 -20.67 -3.24
C ARG A 273 -16.36 -20.15 -4.62
N THR A 274 -15.76 -19.04 -5.05
CA THR A 274 -15.98 -18.47 -6.38
C THR A 274 -15.37 -19.35 -7.47
N LEU A 275 -14.16 -19.88 -7.26
CA LEU A 275 -13.49 -20.77 -8.20
C LEU A 275 -14.21 -22.12 -8.32
N VAL A 276 -14.73 -22.67 -7.23
CA VAL A 276 -15.56 -23.89 -7.23
C VAL A 276 -16.83 -23.70 -8.06
N SER A 277 -17.44 -22.51 -7.99
CA SER A 277 -18.73 -22.20 -8.62
C SER A 277 -18.61 -21.72 -10.07
N ARG A 278 -17.44 -21.85 -10.71
CA ARG A 278 -17.22 -21.45 -12.11
C ARG A 278 -18.13 -22.24 -13.05
N SER A 279 -18.64 -21.58 -14.09
CA SER A 279 -19.51 -22.20 -15.11
C SER A 279 -18.86 -23.37 -15.85
N GLU A 280 -17.56 -23.31 -16.02
CA GLU A 280 -16.73 -24.34 -16.66
C GLU A 280 -16.23 -25.42 -15.68
N GLY A 281 -16.67 -25.37 -14.42
CA GLY A 281 -16.19 -26.22 -13.33
C GLY A 281 -14.97 -25.63 -12.59
N PRO A 282 -14.63 -26.20 -11.42
CA PRO A 282 -13.44 -25.80 -10.65
C PRO A 282 -12.14 -26.02 -11.45
N PRO A 283 -11.10 -25.21 -11.21
CA PRO A 283 -9.76 -25.53 -11.70
C PRO A 283 -9.28 -26.87 -11.13
N LYS A 284 -8.38 -27.54 -11.84
CA LYS A 284 -7.79 -28.82 -11.43
C LYS A 284 -6.86 -28.69 -10.22
N LEU A 285 -6.22 -27.53 -10.06
CA LEU A 285 -5.34 -27.24 -8.93
C LEU A 285 -5.28 -25.73 -8.67
N LEU A 286 -5.39 -25.35 -7.41
CA LEU A 286 -5.06 -24.02 -6.91
C LEU A 286 -3.87 -24.13 -5.95
N ARG A 287 -2.75 -23.52 -6.32
CA ARG A 287 -1.60 -23.36 -5.43
C ARG A 287 -1.58 -21.95 -4.86
N ILE A 288 -1.40 -21.81 -3.56
CA ILE A 288 -1.24 -20.53 -2.87
C ILE A 288 0.12 -20.52 -2.18
N THR A 289 0.94 -19.51 -2.47
CA THR A 289 2.22 -19.27 -1.81
C THR A 289 2.15 -17.93 -1.07
N GLY A 290 2.14 -17.98 0.26
CA GLY A 290 2.21 -16.78 1.09
C GLY A 290 3.65 -16.39 1.37
N ILE A 291 3.98 -15.10 1.23
CA ILE A 291 5.24 -14.51 1.69
C ILE A 291 4.99 -13.85 3.04
N LEU A 292 5.55 -14.40 4.10
CA LEU A 292 5.28 -14.05 5.49
C LEU A 292 6.46 -13.29 6.08
N SER A 293 6.19 -12.28 6.91
CA SER A 293 7.23 -11.53 7.64
C SER A 293 7.90 -12.34 8.75
N SER A 294 7.29 -13.45 9.19
CA SER A 294 7.77 -14.34 10.26
C SER A 294 7.03 -15.68 10.21
N ASP A 295 7.43 -16.68 10.99
CA ASP A 295 6.64 -17.93 11.11
C ASP A 295 5.34 -17.72 11.89
N LEU A 296 4.21 -18.12 11.30
CA LEU A 296 2.85 -17.85 11.79
C LEU A 296 2.04 -19.16 11.96
N PRO A 297 2.14 -19.85 13.10
CA PRO A 297 1.47 -21.14 13.32
C PRO A 297 -0.06 -21.08 13.15
N ASP A 298 -0.70 -20.02 13.67
CA ASP A 298 -2.16 -19.81 13.55
C ASP A 298 -2.60 -19.65 12.09
N LEU A 299 -1.76 -19.04 11.25
CA LEU A 299 -2.02 -18.88 9.83
C LEU A 299 -1.94 -20.24 9.14
N GLN A 300 -0.94 -21.07 9.47
CA GLN A 300 -0.82 -22.41 8.90
C GLN A 300 -2.03 -23.28 9.25
N SER A 301 -2.49 -23.23 10.50
CA SER A 301 -3.71 -23.95 10.93
C SER A 301 -4.97 -23.44 10.23
N SER A 302 -5.10 -22.12 10.07
CA SER A 302 -6.21 -21.52 9.33
C SER A 302 -6.19 -21.89 7.85
N MET A 303 -5.02 -21.92 7.21
CA MET A 303 -4.88 -22.35 5.82
C MET A 303 -5.19 -23.84 5.65
N LYS A 304 -4.80 -24.69 6.60
CA LYS A 304 -5.18 -26.11 6.58
C LYS A 304 -6.70 -26.29 6.56
N ALA A 305 -7.43 -25.56 7.40
CA ALA A 305 -8.89 -25.61 7.40
C ALA A 305 -9.49 -25.20 6.04
N ILE A 306 -8.93 -24.18 5.39
CA ILE A 306 -9.36 -23.73 4.05
C ILE A 306 -9.05 -24.78 2.99
N VAL A 307 -7.89 -25.43 3.06
CA VAL A 307 -7.50 -26.52 2.16
C VAL A 307 -8.47 -27.70 2.31
N ASP A 308 -8.79 -28.10 3.55
CA ASP A 308 -9.72 -29.19 3.83
C ASP A 308 -11.14 -28.86 3.31
N GLU A 309 -11.63 -27.63 3.51
CA GLU A 309 -12.91 -27.16 2.97
C GLU A 309 -12.90 -27.16 1.42
N ALA A 310 -11.84 -26.66 0.79
CA ALA A 310 -11.72 -26.61 -0.66
C ALA A 310 -11.69 -28.02 -1.28
N ASN A 311 -10.96 -28.94 -0.68
CA ASN A 311 -10.90 -30.34 -1.11
C ASN A 311 -12.26 -31.01 -0.99
N ALA A 312 -13.02 -30.75 0.09
CA ALA A 312 -14.38 -31.25 0.24
C ALA A 312 -15.36 -30.70 -0.82
N LEU A 313 -15.08 -29.50 -1.34
CA LEU A 313 -15.81 -28.87 -2.44
C LEU A 313 -15.31 -29.28 -3.84
N GLY A 314 -14.34 -30.20 -3.93
CA GLY A 314 -13.82 -30.70 -5.20
C GLY A 314 -12.77 -29.81 -5.87
N LEU A 315 -12.19 -28.86 -5.14
CA LEU A 315 -11.06 -28.04 -5.60
C LEU A 315 -9.79 -28.44 -4.84
N PRO A 316 -8.83 -29.14 -5.48
CA PRO A 316 -7.53 -29.39 -4.89
C PRO A 316 -6.77 -28.08 -4.60
N VAL A 317 -6.32 -27.91 -3.35
CA VAL A 317 -5.52 -26.75 -2.92
C VAL A 317 -4.19 -27.18 -2.33
N GLU A 318 -3.11 -26.56 -2.81
CA GLU A 318 -1.76 -26.67 -2.22
C GLU A 318 -1.38 -25.33 -1.59
N PHE A 319 -0.92 -25.34 -0.32
CA PHE A 319 -0.43 -24.15 0.36
C PHE A 319 1.07 -24.28 0.70
N ARG A 320 1.82 -23.20 0.49
CA ARG A 320 3.22 -23.05 0.92
C ARG A 320 3.41 -21.69 1.57
N ALA A 321 4.05 -21.66 2.73
CA ALA A 321 4.55 -20.43 3.34
C ALA A 321 6.04 -20.27 3.04
N LEU A 322 6.45 -19.06 2.68
CA LEU A 322 7.84 -18.66 2.55
C LEU A 322 8.08 -17.46 3.44
N GLU A 323 9.23 -17.43 4.11
CA GLU A 323 9.64 -16.26 4.88
C GLU A 323 10.17 -15.16 3.94
N GLU A 324 9.82 -13.92 4.25
CA GLU A 324 10.30 -12.75 3.54
C GLU A 324 11.80 -12.55 3.82
N ALA A 325 12.57 -12.27 2.77
CA ALA A 325 14.01 -12.07 2.94
C ALA A 325 14.29 -10.77 3.73
N PRO A 326 15.35 -10.72 4.56
CA PRO A 326 15.72 -9.50 5.31
C PRO A 326 16.11 -8.30 4.43
N SER A 327 16.37 -8.55 3.15
CA SER A 327 16.73 -7.54 2.15
C SER A 327 15.51 -7.18 1.30
N PRO A 328 15.45 -6.00 0.68
CA PRO A 328 14.33 -5.57 -0.15
C PRO A 328 14.28 -6.31 -1.50
N SER A 329 14.10 -7.62 -1.44
CA SER A 329 13.96 -8.51 -2.57
C SER A 329 12.94 -9.59 -2.22
N LEU A 330 12.06 -9.90 -3.18
CA LEU A 330 11.21 -11.07 -3.05
C LEU A 330 12.08 -12.33 -2.96
N PRO A 331 11.57 -13.40 -2.33
CA PRO A 331 12.15 -14.73 -2.45
C PRO A 331 12.54 -15.04 -3.89
N SER A 332 13.65 -15.77 -4.07
CA SER A 332 14.14 -16.04 -5.43
C SER A 332 13.08 -16.77 -6.24
N ILE A 333 13.10 -16.61 -7.57
CA ILE A 333 12.17 -17.31 -8.47
C ILE A 333 12.27 -18.83 -8.25
N ASP A 334 13.47 -19.32 -7.95
CA ASP A 334 13.72 -20.72 -7.64
C ASP A 334 13.01 -21.17 -6.35
N GLN A 335 12.85 -20.29 -5.36
CA GLN A 335 12.09 -20.58 -4.13
C GLN A 335 10.57 -20.53 -4.35
N LEU A 336 10.11 -19.67 -5.27
CA LEU A 336 8.69 -19.54 -5.64
C LEU A 336 8.21 -20.72 -6.50
N GLU A 337 9.14 -21.41 -7.17
CA GLU A 337 8.94 -22.63 -7.96
C GLU A 337 7.72 -22.55 -8.90
N PRO A 338 7.60 -21.55 -9.80
CA PRO A 338 6.52 -21.54 -10.78
C PRO A 338 6.59 -22.80 -11.65
N ARG A 339 5.53 -23.62 -11.67
CA ARG A 339 5.53 -24.89 -12.42
C ARG A 339 5.13 -24.66 -13.88
N GLU A 340 5.70 -25.45 -14.80
CA GLU A 340 5.32 -25.37 -16.21
C GLU A 340 3.83 -25.69 -16.39
N GLY A 341 3.11 -24.81 -17.07
CA GLY A 341 1.66 -24.94 -17.29
C GLY A 341 0.77 -24.25 -16.24
N GLU A 342 1.33 -23.82 -15.10
CA GLU A 342 0.60 -23.00 -14.14
C GLU A 342 0.47 -21.54 -14.62
N VAL A 343 -0.69 -20.94 -14.34
CA VAL A 343 -0.92 -19.52 -14.54
C VAL A 343 -0.67 -18.81 -13.21
N VAL A 344 0.35 -17.95 -13.20
CA VAL A 344 0.79 -17.23 -12.00
C VAL A 344 0.03 -15.92 -11.84
N PHE A 345 -0.44 -15.66 -10.61
CA PHE A 345 -1.04 -14.41 -10.15
C PHE A 345 -0.23 -13.89 -8.97
N VAL A 346 -0.04 -12.58 -8.89
CA VAL A 346 0.60 -11.95 -7.73
C VAL A 346 -0.43 -11.05 -7.05
N ASN A 347 -0.65 -11.23 -5.76
CA ASN A 347 -1.58 -10.48 -4.96
C ASN A 347 -0.82 -9.68 -3.90
N SER A 348 -1.19 -8.42 -3.72
CA SER A 348 -0.68 -7.60 -2.62
C SER A 348 -1.78 -6.70 -2.07
N ILE A 349 -2.06 -6.87 -0.78
CA ILE A 349 -3.05 -6.10 -0.04
C ILE A 349 -2.32 -5.37 1.10
N MET A 350 -2.30 -4.04 1.07
CA MET A 350 -1.73 -3.16 2.11
C MET A 350 -0.31 -3.58 2.52
N HIS A 351 0.58 -3.77 1.54
CA HIS A 351 1.92 -4.29 1.81
C HIS A 351 3.02 -3.58 1.02
N LEU A 352 2.81 -3.22 -0.25
CA LEU A 352 3.86 -2.62 -1.07
C LEU A 352 4.28 -1.24 -0.54
N HIS A 353 3.39 -0.50 0.14
CA HIS A 353 3.74 0.79 0.76
C HIS A 353 4.95 0.68 1.71
N LYS A 354 5.13 -0.47 2.39
CA LYS A 354 6.26 -0.71 3.32
C LYS A 354 7.62 -0.67 2.62
N HIS A 355 7.64 -0.83 1.30
CA HIS A 355 8.85 -0.83 0.48
C HIS A 355 9.07 0.47 -0.29
N VAL A 356 8.16 1.44 -0.16
CA VAL A 356 8.29 2.79 -0.74
C VAL A 356 9.24 3.62 0.14
N ARG A 357 10.53 3.27 0.11
CA ARG A 357 11.58 3.98 0.85
C ARG A 357 12.01 5.27 0.13
N GLU A 358 12.66 6.16 0.85
CA GLU A 358 13.29 7.37 0.29
C GLU A 358 14.25 7.03 -0.86
N ASN A 359 14.94 5.89 -0.76
CA ASN A 359 15.58 5.27 -1.92
C ASN A 359 14.57 4.42 -2.71
N ARG A 360 14.20 4.88 -3.91
CA ARG A 360 13.29 4.13 -4.83
C ARG A 360 13.79 2.74 -5.25
N GLY A 361 14.98 2.32 -4.80
CA GLY A 361 15.60 1.04 -5.14
C GLY A 361 14.81 -0.17 -4.64
N SER A 362 14.25 -0.10 -3.44
CA SER A 362 13.56 -1.23 -2.78
C SER A 362 12.32 -1.68 -3.57
N LEU A 363 11.33 -0.80 -3.73
CA LEU A 363 10.13 -1.12 -4.51
C LEU A 363 10.45 -1.48 -5.96
N LYS A 364 11.41 -0.79 -6.59
CA LYS A 364 11.83 -1.11 -7.95
C LYS A 364 12.37 -2.54 -8.06
N ALA A 365 13.15 -3.00 -7.09
CA ALA A 365 13.68 -4.36 -7.05
C ALA A 365 12.56 -5.40 -6.92
N ILE A 366 11.60 -5.17 -6.02
CA ILE A 366 10.41 -6.02 -5.85
C ILE A 366 9.58 -6.09 -7.13
N LEU A 367 9.22 -4.95 -7.71
CA LEU A 367 8.44 -4.89 -8.96
C LEU A 367 9.19 -5.56 -10.13
N THR A 368 10.52 -5.46 -10.17
CA THR A 368 11.35 -6.16 -11.15
C THR A 368 11.31 -7.68 -10.93
N ALA A 369 11.36 -8.15 -9.68
CA ALA A 369 11.24 -9.56 -9.34
C ALA A 369 9.85 -10.10 -9.72
N ILE A 370 8.77 -9.39 -9.38
CA ILE A 370 7.39 -9.71 -9.79
C ILE A 370 7.32 -9.85 -11.31
N LYS A 371 7.91 -8.91 -12.05
CA LYS A 371 7.89 -8.94 -13.51
C LYS A 371 8.59 -10.18 -14.10
N LYS A 372 9.68 -10.65 -13.47
CA LYS A 372 10.40 -11.85 -13.91
C LYS A 372 9.58 -13.14 -13.73
N LEU A 373 8.60 -13.17 -12.84
CA LEU A 373 7.65 -14.28 -12.71
C LEU A 373 6.69 -14.38 -13.91
N ASN A 374 6.64 -13.35 -14.76
CA ASN A 374 5.69 -13.26 -15.88
C ASN A 374 4.24 -13.56 -15.46
N PRO A 375 3.70 -12.88 -14.44
CA PRO A 375 2.37 -13.14 -13.94
C PRO A 375 1.32 -12.77 -15.00
N ALA A 376 0.25 -13.55 -15.05
CA ALA A 376 -0.93 -13.25 -15.85
C ALA A 376 -1.65 -11.99 -15.33
N LEU A 377 -1.62 -11.78 -14.01
CA LEU A 377 -2.17 -10.60 -13.36
C LEU A 377 -1.43 -10.30 -12.06
N VAL A 378 -1.28 -9.01 -11.76
CA VAL A 378 -0.87 -8.50 -10.45
C VAL A 378 -2.03 -7.68 -9.88
N THR A 379 -2.54 -8.02 -8.71
CA THR A 379 -3.54 -7.23 -7.96
C THR A 379 -2.85 -6.44 -6.87
N VAL A 380 -3.16 -5.15 -6.78
CA VAL A 380 -2.61 -4.23 -5.77
C VAL A 380 -3.76 -3.46 -5.14
N VAL A 381 -3.87 -3.57 -3.81
CA VAL A 381 -4.80 -2.82 -2.98
C VAL A 381 -4.01 -2.06 -1.93
N GLU A 382 -4.17 -0.74 -1.85
CA GLU A 382 -3.41 0.14 -0.96
C GLU A 382 -4.32 1.23 -0.38
N GLN A 383 -3.89 1.80 0.75
CA GLN A 383 -4.48 3.00 1.33
C GLN A 383 -4.24 4.19 0.39
N ASP A 384 -5.30 4.94 0.04
CA ASP A 384 -5.22 6.08 -0.88
C ASP A 384 -4.98 7.40 -0.12
N ALA A 385 -3.74 7.58 0.34
CA ALA A 385 -3.32 8.74 1.14
C ALA A 385 -1.90 9.19 0.80
N ASN A 386 -1.58 10.48 0.99
CA ASN A 386 -0.22 10.99 0.77
C ASN A 386 0.58 11.09 2.10
N HIS A 387 0.89 9.95 2.71
CA HIS A 387 1.64 9.89 3.97
C HIS A 387 3.16 9.77 3.78
N ASN A 388 3.65 9.85 2.53
CA ASN A 388 5.07 9.70 2.22
C ASN A 388 5.77 10.99 1.79
N GLY A 389 5.15 12.17 1.99
CA GLY A 389 5.79 13.46 1.74
C GLY A 389 7.09 13.64 2.56
N PRO A 390 8.08 14.42 2.09
CA PRO A 390 9.36 14.58 2.79
C PRO A 390 9.25 15.40 4.09
N PHE A 391 8.29 16.32 4.16
CA PHE A 391 8.13 17.24 5.30
C PHE A 391 7.17 16.70 6.36
N PHE A 392 7.59 16.74 7.63
CA PHE A 392 6.82 16.23 8.77
C PHE A 392 5.43 16.89 8.90
N LEU A 393 5.36 18.22 8.90
CA LEU A 393 4.09 18.93 9.13
C LEU A 393 3.06 18.66 8.04
N ALA A 394 3.51 18.58 6.77
CA ALA A 394 2.64 18.23 5.65
C ALA A 394 2.09 16.80 5.80
N ARG A 395 2.93 15.83 6.19
CA ARG A 395 2.49 14.45 6.48
C ARG A 395 1.52 14.40 7.67
N PHE A 396 1.80 15.15 8.73
CA PHE A 396 0.94 15.22 9.92
C PHE A 396 -0.46 15.72 9.56
N LEU A 397 -0.55 16.82 8.80
CA LEU A 397 -1.82 17.39 8.37
C LEU A 397 -2.60 16.42 7.47
N GLU A 398 -1.95 15.86 6.46
CA GLU A 398 -2.59 14.93 5.51
C GLU A 398 -3.08 13.65 6.21
N SER A 399 -2.30 13.12 7.15
CA SER A 399 -2.71 11.97 7.96
C SER A 399 -3.84 12.31 8.91
N LEU A 400 -3.83 13.49 9.55
CA LEU A 400 -4.93 13.93 10.39
C LEU A 400 -6.23 13.98 9.59
N HIS A 401 -6.20 14.53 8.37
CA HIS A 401 -7.35 14.53 7.47
C HIS A 401 -7.82 13.12 7.10
N TYR A 402 -6.89 12.24 6.73
CA TYR A 402 -7.19 10.85 6.36
C TYR A 402 -7.84 10.06 7.51
N TYR A 403 -7.20 10.02 8.69
CA TYR A 403 -7.72 9.26 9.81
C TYR A 403 -8.96 9.91 10.44
N SER A 404 -9.16 11.23 10.31
CA SER A 404 -10.42 11.83 10.75
C SER A 404 -11.62 11.33 9.95
N ALA A 405 -11.45 11.08 8.65
CA ALA A 405 -12.48 10.45 7.83
C ALA A 405 -12.76 9.00 8.29
N ILE A 406 -11.72 8.24 8.62
CA ILE A 406 -11.85 6.88 9.17
C ILE A 406 -12.56 6.89 10.53
N PHE A 407 -12.18 7.76 11.45
CA PHE A 407 -12.81 7.83 12.77
C PHE A 407 -14.26 8.33 12.69
N ASP A 408 -14.58 9.24 11.76
CA ASP A 408 -15.97 9.64 11.46
C ASP A 408 -16.78 8.50 10.82
N SER A 409 -16.16 7.63 10.02
CA SER A 409 -16.84 6.42 9.51
C SER A 409 -17.11 5.41 10.63
N LEU A 410 -16.14 5.20 11.53
CA LEU A 410 -16.33 4.31 12.67
C LEU A 410 -17.40 4.83 13.64
N GLU A 411 -17.47 6.15 13.85
CA GLU A 411 -18.54 6.80 14.63
C GLU A 411 -19.92 6.57 14.01
N ALA A 412 -20.02 6.56 12.68
CA ALA A 412 -21.26 6.29 11.98
C ALA A 412 -21.66 4.79 12.00
N SER A 413 -20.67 3.89 12.03
CA SER A 413 -20.88 2.44 11.95
C SER A 413 -21.00 1.74 13.31
N LEU A 414 -20.39 2.27 14.36
CA LEU A 414 -20.23 1.58 15.65
C LEU A 414 -20.60 2.50 16.84
N PRO A 415 -21.31 1.98 17.86
CA PRO A 415 -21.64 2.75 19.07
C PRO A 415 -20.39 3.22 19.83
N ARG A 416 -20.53 4.31 20.60
CA ARG A 416 -19.38 4.89 21.31
C ARG A 416 -18.74 3.99 22.37
N GLY A 417 -19.53 3.13 23.01
CA GLY A 417 -19.05 2.15 23.98
C GLY A 417 -18.58 0.83 23.36
N SER A 418 -18.49 0.72 22.03
CA SER A 418 -18.14 -0.54 21.38
C SER A 418 -16.68 -0.94 21.68
N ALA A 419 -16.52 -2.08 22.37
CA ALA A 419 -15.22 -2.68 22.61
C ALA A 419 -14.52 -3.07 21.29
N GLN A 420 -15.28 -3.43 20.25
CA GLN A 420 -14.73 -3.73 18.93
C GLN A 420 -14.14 -2.46 18.29
N ARG A 421 -14.87 -1.33 18.36
CA ARG A 421 -14.38 -0.03 17.87
C ARG A 421 -13.09 0.37 18.57
N LEU A 422 -13.06 0.28 19.91
CA LEU A 422 -11.88 0.64 20.69
C LEU A 422 -10.66 -0.19 20.30
N LYS A 423 -10.84 -1.51 20.05
CA LYS A 423 -9.76 -2.38 19.56
C LYS A 423 -9.28 -2.00 18.17
N ILE A 424 -10.19 -1.66 17.24
CA ILE A 424 -9.83 -1.20 15.90
C ILE A 424 -9.01 0.10 15.99
N GLU A 425 -9.51 1.09 16.74
CA GLU A 425 -8.87 2.39 16.89
C GLU A 425 -7.50 2.26 17.56
N LYS A 426 -7.40 1.52 18.68
CA LYS A 426 -6.16 1.37 19.46
C LYS A 426 -5.14 0.44 18.80
N CYS A 427 -5.56 -0.75 18.37
CA CYS A 427 -4.61 -1.80 17.98
C CYS A 427 -4.27 -1.80 16.49
N HIS A 428 -5.03 -1.07 15.67
CA HIS A 428 -4.76 -0.95 14.23
C HIS A 428 -4.41 0.49 13.84
N PHE A 429 -5.37 1.41 13.91
CA PHE A 429 -5.16 2.77 13.40
C PHE A 429 -4.21 3.62 14.23
N ALA A 430 -4.20 3.49 15.57
CA ALA A 430 -3.25 4.24 16.41
C ALA A 430 -1.80 3.83 16.13
N GLU A 431 -1.54 2.56 15.80
CA GLU A 431 -0.20 2.10 15.42
C GLU A 431 0.22 2.66 14.05
N GLU A 432 -0.69 2.70 13.07
CA GLU A 432 -0.39 3.34 11.78
C GLU A 432 -0.10 4.84 11.96
N ILE A 433 -0.96 5.56 12.71
CA ILE A 433 -0.76 6.98 13.05
C ILE A 433 0.57 7.19 13.75
N ARG A 434 0.87 6.37 14.77
CA ARG A 434 2.12 6.45 15.52
C ARG A 434 3.33 6.22 14.62
N ASN A 435 3.27 5.28 13.67
CA ASN A 435 4.37 5.06 12.74
C ASN A 435 4.59 6.29 11.82
N ILE A 436 3.52 6.85 11.27
CA ILE A 436 3.57 8.04 10.39
C ILE A 436 4.11 9.27 11.14
N VAL A 437 3.66 9.47 12.37
CA VAL A 437 3.97 10.68 13.15
C VAL A 437 5.33 10.56 13.84
N ALA A 438 5.61 9.44 14.51
CA ALA A 438 6.78 9.34 15.39
C ALA A 438 8.09 9.01 14.68
N HIS A 439 8.05 8.17 13.64
CA HIS A 439 9.27 7.58 13.07
C HIS A 439 9.73 8.33 11.81
N GLU A 440 11.00 8.10 11.43
CA GLU A 440 11.61 8.53 10.17
C GLU A 440 12.48 7.39 9.61
N GLY A 441 13.10 7.59 8.45
CA GLY A 441 14.08 6.65 7.90
C GLY A 441 13.52 5.24 7.70
N CYS A 442 14.27 4.20 8.08
CA CYS A 442 13.84 2.81 7.94
C CYS A 442 12.72 2.39 8.88
N ASP A 443 12.57 3.09 10.02
CA ASP A 443 11.58 2.74 11.05
C ASP A 443 10.18 3.25 10.70
N ARG A 444 10.09 4.25 9.80
CA ARG A 444 8.82 4.67 9.19
C ARG A 444 8.47 3.74 8.04
N ILE A 445 7.54 2.83 8.29
CA ILE A 445 7.06 1.81 7.35
C ILE A 445 5.73 2.21 6.67
N GLU A 446 4.88 2.96 7.35
CA GLU A 446 3.55 3.36 6.88
C GLU A 446 3.67 4.53 5.90
N ARG A 447 4.06 4.22 4.67
CA ARG A 447 4.42 5.18 3.61
C ARG A 447 3.40 5.14 2.48
N HIS A 448 2.15 5.46 2.82
CA HIS A 448 1.05 5.47 1.84
C HIS A 448 1.28 6.51 0.75
N GLU A 449 0.89 6.14 -0.47
CA GLU A 449 0.90 6.99 -1.64
C GLU A 449 -0.48 6.96 -2.32
N ARG A 450 -0.82 8.04 -3.00
CA ARG A 450 -2.09 8.15 -3.72
C ARG A 450 -2.15 7.24 -4.94
N ALA A 451 -3.37 6.96 -5.40
CA ALA A 451 -3.62 6.15 -6.58
C ALA A 451 -2.84 6.60 -7.84
N ASP A 452 -2.64 7.90 -8.05
CA ASP A 452 -1.86 8.41 -9.19
C ASP A 452 -0.35 8.15 -9.07
N GLN A 453 0.20 8.22 -7.86
CA GLN A 453 1.58 7.88 -7.57
C GLN A 453 1.81 6.39 -7.80
N TRP A 454 0.96 5.52 -7.24
CA TRP A 454 1.01 4.07 -7.48
C TRP A 454 0.94 3.71 -8.96
N ARG A 455 0.02 4.32 -9.72
CA ARG A 455 -0.06 4.09 -11.16
C ARG A 455 1.23 4.46 -11.89
N ARG A 456 1.87 5.58 -11.52
CA ARG A 456 3.16 5.99 -12.08
C ARG A 456 4.26 5.00 -11.72
N GLN A 457 4.32 4.52 -10.48
CA GLN A 457 5.32 3.56 -10.03
C GLN A 457 5.21 2.22 -10.80
N LEU A 458 4.00 1.66 -10.87
CA LEU A 458 3.73 0.40 -11.59
C LEU A 458 3.93 0.56 -13.10
N GLY A 459 3.48 1.68 -13.67
CA GLY A 459 3.71 2.02 -15.08
C GLY A 459 5.20 2.09 -15.44
N ARG A 460 6.01 2.73 -14.60
CA ARG A 460 7.49 2.82 -14.79
C ARG A 460 8.17 1.45 -14.67
N ALA A 461 7.63 0.53 -13.90
CA ALA A 461 8.08 -0.86 -13.86
C ALA A 461 7.62 -1.68 -15.09
N GLY A 462 6.84 -1.08 -15.99
CA GLY A 462 6.36 -1.69 -17.22
C GLY A 462 5.17 -2.61 -17.01
N PHE A 463 4.32 -2.30 -16.03
CA PHE A 463 3.00 -2.88 -15.90
C PHE A 463 1.96 -1.97 -16.56
N GLN A 464 0.90 -2.57 -17.11
CA GLN A 464 -0.23 -1.85 -17.69
C GLN A 464 -1.50 -2.16 -16.89
N VAL A 465 -2.31 -1.13 -16.62
CA VAL A 465 -3.59 -1.28 -15.93
C VAL A 465 -4.51 -2.21 -16.71
N VAL A 466 -5.13 -3.15 -15.99
CA VAL A 466 -6.27 -3.95 -16.43
C VAL A 466 -7.50 -3.40 -15.73
N GLY A 467 -8.45 -2.89 -16.51
CA GLY A 467 -9.65 -2.24 -15.97
C GLY A 467 -10.50 -3.18 -15.11
N LEU A 468 -10.69 -2.84 -13.84
CA LEU A 468 -11.57 -3.54 -12.92
C LEU A 468 -13.04 -3.34 -13.32
N LYS A 469 -13.78 -4.43 -13.47
CA LYS A 469 -15.20 -4.42 -13.90
C LYS A 469 -16.17 -4.68 -12.74
N SER A 470 -15.70 -4.53 -11.50
CA SER A 470 -16.38 -5.02 -10.29
C SER A 470 -17.12 -3.93 -9.50
N ILE A 471 -17.44 -2.78 -10.14
CA ILE A 471 -18.12 -1.67 -9.45
C ILE A 471 -19.52 -2.04 -8.94
N SER A 472 -20.24 -2.91 -9.65
CA SER A 472 -21.55 -3.42 -9.22
C SER A 472 -21.44 -4.30 -7.98
N GLN A 473 -20.43 -5.17 -7.94
CA GLN A 473 -20.12 -6.06 -6.82
C GLN A 473 -19.69 -5.23 -5.60
N ALA A 474 -18.85 -4.20 -5.81
CA ALA A 474 -18.49 -3.24 -4.78
C ALA A 474 -19.73 -2.54 -4.19
N ARG A 475 -20.67 -2.10 -5.05
CA ARG A 475 -21.91 -1.46 -4.60
C ARG A 475 -22.79 -2.41 -3.79
N MET A 476 -22.89 -3.66 -4.21
CA MET A 476 -23.62 -4.70 -3.48
C MET A 476 -22.96 -4.99 -2.12
N LEU A 477 -21.63 -5.10 -2.08
CA LEU A 477 -20.88 -5.26 -0.84
C LEU A 477 -21.17 -4.12 0.13
N LEU A 478 -21.11 -2.86 -0.32
CA LEU A 478 -21.40 -1.71 0.54
C LEU A 478 -22.81 -1.71 1.11
N SER A 479 -23.80 -2.24 0.38
CA SER A 479 -25.17 -2.31 0.88
C SER A 479 -25.33 -3.16 2.15
N VAL A 480 -24.40 -4.09 2.40
CA VAL A 480 -24.38 -4.93 3.62
C VAL A 480 -23.97 -4.12 4.85
N TYR A 481 -23.13 -3.10 4.69
CA TYR A 481 -22.61 -2.30 5.81
C TYR A 481 -23.56 -1.18 6.22
N GLY A 482 -24.62 -0.89 5.46
CA GLY A 482 -25.75 -0.05 5.89
C GLY A 482 -25.43 1.41 6.23
N CYS A 483 -24.23 1.91 5.92
CA CYS A 483 -23.77 3.23 6.34
C CYS A 483 -23.84 4.27 5.22
N GLU A 484 -24.68 5.29 5.40
CA GLU A 484 -24.66 6.49 4.58
C GLU A 484 -23.35 7.26 4.79
N GLY A 485 -22.55 7.41 3.73
CA GLY A 485 -21.28 8.13 3.76
C GLY A 485 -20.17 7.48 2.95
N TYR A 486 -20.22 6.16 2.73
CA TYR A 486 -19.29 5.50 1.81
C TYR A 486 -19.54 5.93 0.36
N SER A 487 -18.46 6.16 -0.37
CA SER A 487 -18.46 6.54 -1.78
C SER A 487 -17.64 5.55 -2.60
N LEU A 488 -18.08 5.26 -3.81
CA LEU A 488 -17.38 4.41 -4.77
C LEU A 488 -17.17 5.16 -6.07
N ALA A 489 -15.94 5.11 -6.58
CA ALA A 489 -15.59 5.62 -7.89
C ALA A 489 -14.82 4.56 -8.68
N SER A 490 -14.90 4.66 -10.02
CA SER A 490 -13.99 3.96 -10.91
C SER A 490 -13.26 4.98 -11.76
N GLU A 491 -11.94 5.01 -11.63
CA GLU A 491 -11.09 5.98 -12.28
C GLU A 491 -9.90 5.29 -12.93
N LYS A 492 -9.67 5.59 -14.21
CA LYS A 492 -8.51 5.08 -14.98
C LYS A 492 -8.35 3.56 -14.86
N GLY A 493 -9.47 2.82 -14.85
CA GLY A 493 -9.50 1.35 -14.74
C GLY A 493 -9.31 0.79 -13.33
N CYS A 494 -9.20 1.64 -12.30
CA CYS A 494 -9.09 1.23 -10.90
C CYS A 494 -10.43 1.46 -10.17
N LEU A 495 -10.54 0.93 -8.95
CA LEU A 495 -11.65 1.21 -8.03
C LEU A 495 -11.14 1.99 -6.82
N LEU A 496 -12.00 2.90 -6.34
CA LEU A 496 -11.74 3.76 -5.20
C LEU A 496 -12.92 3.64 -4.23
N LEU A 497 -12.60 3.46 -2.96
CA LEU A 497 -13.55 3.52 -1.85
C LEU A 497 -13.18 4.71 -0.98
N GLY A 498 -14.16 5.57 -0.70
CA GLY A 498 -13.98 6.75 0.13
C GLY A 498 -15.07 6.92 1.17
N TRP A 499 -14.87 7.86 2.09
CA TRP A 499 -15.84 8.29 3.09
C TRP A 499 -16.09 9.80 2.97
N LYS A 500 -17.35 10.20 2.71
CA LYS A 500 -17.78 11.60 2.54
C LYS A 500 -16.86 12.40 1.61
N GLY A 501 -16.49 11.80 0.48
CA GLY A 501 -15.63 12.42 -0.54
C GLY A 501 -14.12 12.26 -0.30
N ARG A 502 -13.69 11.79 0.87
CA ARG A 502 -12.26 11.49 1.14
C ARG A 502 -11.93 10.07 0.66
N PRO A 503 -10.97 9.87 -0.27
CA PRO A 503 -10.50 8.54 -0.64
C PRO A 503 -9.86 7.82 0.56
N ILE A 504 -10.14 6.52 0.69
CA ILE A 504 -9.62 5.67 1.77
C ILE A 504 -8.85 4.48 1.20
N MET A 505 -9.48 3.69 0.32
CA MET A 505 -8.85 2.51 -0.30
C MET A 505 -8.83 2.62 -1.81
N TRP A 506 -7.73 2.19 -2.41
CA TRP A 506 -7.57 2.04 -3.85
C TRP A 506 -7.32 0.57 -4.19
N ALA A 507 -7.99 0.08 -5.23
CA ALA A 507 -7.81 -1.28 -5.75
C ALA A 507 -7.54 -1.25 -7.25
N SER A 508 -6.60 -2.08 -7.70
CA SER A 508 -6.15 -2.11 -9.08
C SER A 508 -5.67 -3.49 -9.52
N ALA A 509 -5.66 -3.71 -10.83
CA ALA A 509 -5.12 -4.92 -11.45
C ALA A 509 -4.22 -4.55 -12.63
N TRP A 510 -3.19 -5.35 -12.86
CA TRP A 510 -2.08 -5.03 -13.75
C TRP A 510 -1.60 -6.24 -14.52
N GLN A 511 -1.21 -6.02 -15.79
CA GLN A 511 -0.55 -7.03 -16.62
C GLN A 511 0.87 -6.60 -16.94
N SER A 512 1.80 -7.55 -17.00
CA SER A 512 3.18 -7.28 -17.42
C SER A 512 3.22 -6.99 -18.92
N LEU A 513 3.76 -5.85 -19.31
CA LEU A 513 4.15 -5.62 -20.70
C LEU A 513 5.42 -6.43 -20.97
N LEU A 514 5.26 -7.57 -21.63
CA LEU A 514 6.40 -8.33 -22.15
C LEU A 514 7.18 -7.44 -23.12
N CYS A 515 8.50 -7.40 -22.94
CA CYS A 515 9.39 -6.87 -23.97
C CYS A 515 9.16 -7.68 -25.26
N PRO A 516 8.91 -7.05 -26.43
CA PRO A 516 8.53 -7.74 -27.68
C PRO A 516 9.47 -8.90 -28.10
N THR A 517 10.70 -8.91 -27.60
CA THR A 517 11.74 -9.90 -27.93
C THR A 517 11.47 -11.32 -27.45
N ILE A 518 10.64 -11.54 -26.41
CA ILE A 518 10.40 -12.89 -25.86
C ILE A 518 9.31 -13.63 -26.64
N ARG A 519 8.28 -12.89 -27.12
CA ARG A 519 7.23 -13.46 -27.97
C ARG A 519 7.83 -14.02 -29.27
N ASP A 520 8.78 -13.30 -29.86
CA ASP A 520 9.45 -13.71 -31.09
C ASP A 520 10.39 -14.91 -30.91
N LYS A 521 11.07 -15.04 -29.76
CA LYS A 521 11.92 -16.21 -29.49
C LYS A 521 11.10 -17.48 -29.27
N GLN A 522 9.99 -17.41 -28.53
CA GLN A 522 9.10 -18.56 -28.35
C GLN A 522 8.35 -18.92 -29.63
N PHE A 523 7.91 -17.94 -30.43
CA PHE A 523 7.29 -18.20 -31.74
C PHE A 523 8.29 -18.76 -32.76
N ARG A 524 9.54 -18.25 -32.81
CA ARG A 524 10.59 -18.76 -33.71
C ARG A 524 11.04 -20.17 -33.34
N ASN A 525 11.16 -20.49 -32.05
CA ASN A 525 11.51 -21.85 -31.62
C ASN A 525 10.40 -22.86 -31.94
N LYS A 526 9.12 -22.46 -31.79
CA LYS A 526 7.98 -23.32 -32.14
C LYS A 526 7.82 -23.53 -33.66
N LYS A 527 8.18 -22.53 -34.49
CA LYS A 527 8.25 -22.69 -35.95
C LYS A 527 9.45 -23.54 -36.40
N ARG A 528 10.61 -23.46 -35.73
CA ARG A 528 11.78 -24.28 -36.07
C ARG A 528 11.59 -25.77 -35.78
N SER A 529 10.81 -26.12 -34.75
CA SER A 529 10.54 -27.53 -34.42
C SER A 529 9.45 -28.20 -35.28
N GLN A 530 8.75 -27.45 -36.15
CA GLN A 530 7.68 -27.96 -37.02
C GLN A 530 8.05 -28.01 -38.50
N ILE A 531 9.27 -27.65 -38.88
CA ILE A 531 9.74 -27.81 -40.27
C ILE A 531 10.21 -29.26 -40.43
N SER A 532 9.44 -30.03 -41.21
CA SER A 532 9.77 -31.39 -41.62
C SER A 532 11.20 -31.46 -42.22
N PRO A 533 12.01 -32.49 -41.89
CA PRO A 533 13.35 -32.70 -42.47
C PRO A 533 13.35 -32.73 -44.01
N PHE A 534 12.20 -33.02 -44.63
CA PHE A 534 12.02 -33.02 -46.08
C PHE A 534 12.11 -31.61 -46.71
N LEU A 535 11.67 -30.56 -46.00
CA LEU A 535 11.67 -29.18 -46.51
C LEU A 535 13.07 -28.54 -46.47
N GLN A 536 13.92 -28.94 -45.52
CA GLN A 536 15.31 -28.47 -45.46
C GLN A 536 16.17 -29.05 -46.60
N SER A 537 15.93 -30.30 -47.00
CA SER A 537 16.64 -30.93 -48.12
C SER A 537 16.27 -30.31 -49.47
N PHE A 538 14.99 -29.96 -49.67
CA PHE A 538 14.52 -29.28 -50.88
C PHE A 538 15.09 -27.87 -51.06
N PHE A 539 15.21 -27.10 -49.97
CA PHE A 539 15.78 -25.75 -50.03
C PHE A 539 17.27 -25.76 -50.35
N LEU A 540 18.03 -26.74 -49.83
CA LEU A 540 19.46 -26.86 -50.13
C LEU A 540 19.70 -27.29 -51.58
N TYR A 541 18.88 -28.21 -52.11
CA TYR A 541 18.94 -28.63 -53.52
C TYR A 541 18.60 -27.48 -54.49
N ALA A 542 17.60 -26.66 -54.16
CA ALA A 542 17.21 -25.51 -54.99
C ALA A 542 18.29 -24.42 -55.04
N ILE A 543 19.00 -24.17 -53.92
CA ILE A 543 20.10 -23.20 -53.85
C ILE A 543 21.30 -23.68 -54.66
N ILE A 544 21.65 -24.97 -54.59
CA ILE A 544 22.73 -25.56 -55.38
C ILE A 544 22.40 -25.53 -56.89
N PHE A 545 21.14 -25.78 -57.26
CA PHE A 545 20.70 -25.72 -58.66
C PHE A 545 20.70 -24.29 -59.22
N ALA A 546 20.33 -23.29 -58.41
CA ALA A 546 20.34 -21.89 -58.81
C ALA A 546 21.76 -21.32 -59.02
N PHE A 547 22.76 -21.81 -58.27
CA PHE A 547 24.16 -21.42 -58.45
C PHE A 547 24.83 -22.09 -59.66
N LYS A 548 24.31 -23.23 -60.13
CA LYS A 548 24.87 -23.95 -61.30
C LYS A 548 24.43 -23.38 -62.65
N ILE A 549 23.38 -22.57 -62.69
CA ILE A 549 22.80 -21.99 -63.92
C ILE A 549 23.41 -20.62 -64.27
N LYS A 550 24.27 -20.05 -63.41
CA LYS A 550 24.66 -18.63 -63.51
C LYS A 550 26.16 -18.35 -63.72
N LEU A 551 26.83 -19.17 -64.53
CA LEU A 551 28.16 -18.87 -65.06
C LEU A 551 28.13 -18.94 -66.60
N PRO A 552 28.28 -17.80 -67.31
CA PRO A 552 28.65 -17.79 -68.72
C PRO A 552 30.18 -17.73 -68.87
N ASP A 553 30.68 -18.52 -69.81
CA ASP A 553 32.05 -18.51 -70.32
C ASP A 553 32.41 -17.13 -70.89
N ILE A 554 33.56 -16.55 -70.49
CA ILE A 554 34.20 -15.44 -71.20
C ILE A 554 35.72 -15.67 -71.25
N GLU A 555 36.19 -15.86 -72.48
CA GLU A 555 37.59 -15.93 -72.90
C GLU A 555 38.28 -14.55 -72.83
N ASN A 556 39.59 -14.59 -72.57
CA ASN A 556 40.55 -13.48 -72.52
C ASN A 556 40.92 -12.99 -73.94
N PRO A 557 41.43 -11.75 -74.16
CA PRO A 557 42.90 -11.58 -74.15
C PRO A 557 43.48 -10.18 -73.75
N ASP A 558 44.68 -10.24 -73.19
CA ASP A 558 45.90 -9.39 -73.30
C ASP A 558 45.89 -7.85 -73.03
N ASN A 559 46.53 -7.43 -71.92
CA ASN A 559 47.93 -6.91 -71.89
C ASN A 559 48.25 -6.09 -70.61
N GLY A 560 49.42 -6.34 -70.01
CA GLY A 560 50.24 -5.26 -69.42
C GLY A 560 50.41 -5.16 -67.89
N LEU A 561 51.37 -5.91 -67.35
CA LEU A 561 52.43 -5.52 -66.38
C LEU A 561 52.09 -4.95 -64.96
N VAL A 562 52.52 -5.74 -63.94
CA VAL A 562 53.31 -5.38 -62.72
C VAL A 562 52.61 -4.48 -61.66
N ALA A 563 52.56 -4.70 -60.34
CA ALA A 563 53.23 -5.59 -59.37
C ALA A 563 52.36 -5.76 -58.09
N GLU A 564 52.68 -6.84 -57.37
CA GLU A 564 52.52 -7.22 -55.94
C GLU A 564 51.93 -6.22 -54.91
N GLU A 565 50.92 -6.68 -54.14
CA GLU A 565 51.06 -6.98 -52.69
C GLU A 565 49.83 -7.78 -52.17
N GLU A 566 50.09 -8.98 -51.65
CA GLU A 566 49.18 -9.80 -50.79
C GLU A 566 49.17 -9.19 -49.36
N VAL A 567 48.23 -9.40 -48.43
CA VAL A 567 47.65 -10.63 -47.85
C VAL A 567 46.40 -10.23 -46.96
N PRO A 568 45.66 -11.14 -46.26
CA PRO A 568 44.20 -11.24 -46.39
C PRO A 568 43.41 -11.13 -45.06
N ILE A 569 42.07 -11.09 -45.16
CA ILE A 569 41.15 -11.28 -44.03
C ILE A 569 40.73 -12.75 -43.96
N GLY A 570 41.12 -13.45 -42.91
CA GLY A 570 40.66 -14.79 -42.57
C GLY A 570 39.71 -14.77 -41.36
N VAL A 571 38.50 -15.29 -41.51
CA VAL A 571 37.65 -15.73 -40.39
C VAL A 571 37.21 -17.16 -40.67
N THR A 572 37.75 -18.09 -39.86
CA THR A 572 37.43 -19.52 -39.89
C THR A 572 36.43 -19.84 -38.79
N LEU A 573 35.26 -20.35 -39.16
CA LEU A 573 34.33 -21.04 -38.25
C LEU A 573 34.60 -22.55 -38.35
N ARG A 574 35.05 -23.18 -37.27
CA ARG A 574 35.02 -24.65 -37.09
C ARG A 574 33.90 -25.02 -36.14
N GLY A 575 32.93 -25.76 -36.65
CA GLY A 575 32.06 -26.62 -35.85
C GLY A 575 32.59 -28.06 -35.93
N THR A 576 32.51 -28.79 -34.83
CA THR A 576 32.76 -30.24 -34.79
C THR A 576 31.56 -30.94 -34.16
N THR A 577 31.01 -31.85 -34.94
CA THR A 577 29.93 -32.79 -34.63
C THR A 577 30.46 -34.09 -34.02
N GLU A 578 29.68 -34.60 -33.06
CA GLU A 578 29.28 -36.00 -32.83
C GLU A 578 30.30 -37.14 -32.61
N GLY A 579 29.94 -37.98 -31.63
CA GLY A 579 30.40 -39.36 -31.53
C GLY A 579 30.12 -39.98 -30.15
N ARG A 580 28.91 -40.53 -29.94
CA ARG A 580 28.62 -41.49 -28.85
C ARG A 580 29.29 -42.82 -29.17
N SER A 581 29.81 -43.54 -28.16
CA SER A 581 29.39 -44.92 -27.80
C SER A 581 30.18 -45.51 -26.62
N TRP A 582 29.45 -46.09 -25.65
CA TRP A 582 29.72 -47.22 -24.73
C TRP A 582 31.04 -47.31 -23.93
N GLU A 583 30.95 -47.15 -22.62
CA GLU A 583 31.05 -48.21 -21.59
C GLU A 583 30.36 -47.76 -20.29
#